data_AF-A0A7V8YGA5-F1
#
_entry.id   AF-A0A7V8YGA5-F1
#
_cell.length_a   1.000
_cell.length_b   1.000
_cell.length_c   1.000
_cell.angle_alpha   90.00
_cell.angle_beta   90.00
_cell.angle_gamma   90.00
#
_symmetry.space_group_name_H-M   'P 1'
#
loop_
_entity.id
_entity.type
_entity.pdbx_description
1 polymer ?
#
loop_
_entity_poly.entity_id
_entity_poly.type
_entity_poly.pdbx_seq_one_letter_code
_entity_poly.pdbx_strand_id
1 'polypeptide(L)'
;MTRAPWMAVIGLVACAAPAERSLTADPGAETTPVRPTHPSGIWPVTPPGADSPDTPDPPGSATNCDPLHLVATDIDETLTTDNDEWDLQIDDPSYDPAMRPDANTLLQGYAARGYTIAYVTARWDFEMSDGRLASEHTVDWLHDHGFPLHGGLVFLAPEPDHDGDEVVEYKSGVLLGLQAEGWALDWAYGNAETDIEAFLLAGFPDDSTFLVGDRAGELEVPGIPNEDAYTAHLAHLASVPDVRCE
;
A
#
# COMPACT_ATOMS: atom_id res chain seq x y z
N MET A 1 54.09 34.13 -40.91
CA MET A 1 53.01 33.43 -41.63
C MET A 1 51.70 33.72 -40.91
N THR A 2 50.72 34.16 -41.66
CA THR A 2 49.49 34.86 -41.27
C THR A 2 48.27 33.93 -41.29
N ARG A 3 47.42 33.98 -40.24
CA ARG A 3 45.95 34.24 -40.26
C ARG A 3 45.17 33.51 -39.15
N ALA A 4 44.61 34.34 -38.26
CA ALA A 4 43.25 34.45 -37.72
C ALA A 4 42.29 33.24 -37.51
N PRO A 5 41.42 33.30 -36.47
CA PRO A 5 40.41 32.30 -36.10
C PRO A 5 39.02 32.57 -36.72
N TRP A 6 38.18 31.53 -36.85
CA TRP A 6 36.76 31.59 -37.26
C TRP A 6 35.99 30.62 -36.35
N MET A 7 35.13 31.11 -35.46
CA MET A 7 33.69 31.41 -35.61
C MET A 7 32.76 30.21 -35.38
N ALA A 8 31.93 30.36 -34.36
CA ALA A 8 30.78 29.53 -34.03
C ALA A 8 29.71 29.58 -35.13
N VAL A 9 29.00 28.47 -35.33
CA VAL A 9 27.71 28.42 -36.03
C VAL A 9 26.71 27.74 -35.12
N ILE A 10 25.74 28.53 -34.67
CA ILE A 10 24.50 28.13 -34.00
C ILE A 10 23.58 27.58 -35.07
N GLY A 11 23.17 26.31 -34.94
CA GLY A 11 22.12 25.69 -35.76
C GLY A 11 20.81 25.66 -34.98
N LEU A 12 19.91 26.60 -35.30
CA LEU A 12 18.49 26.50 -34.97
C LEU A 12 17.89 25.35 -35.80
N VAL A 13 17.24 24.38 -35.15
CA VAL A 13 16.29 23.48 -35.80
C VAL A 13 14.90 23.81 -35.24
N ALA A 14 14.06 24.36 -36.11
CA ALA A 14 12.64 24.58 -35.87
C ALA A 14 11.87 23.75 -36.91
N CYS A 15 11.11 22.76 -36.42
CA CYS A 15 10.05 22.02 -37.11
C CYS A 15 9.25 21.35 -35.98
N ALA A 16 7.93 21.23 -35.95
CA ALA A 16 6.78 21.83 -36.62
C ALA A 16 5.59 21.34 -35.75
N ALA A 17 4.64 22.22 -35.41
CA ALA A 17 3.49 21.85 -34.58
C ALA A 17 2.51 20.93 -35.34
N PRO A 18 1.95 19.87 -34.73
CA PRO A 18 0.85 19.13 -35.32
C PRO A 18 -0.48 19.88 -35.15
N ALA A 19 -1.32 19.72 -36.16
CA ALA A 19 -2.58 20.42 -36.39
C ALA A 19 -3.66 20.10 -35.36
N GLU A 20 -4.43 21.14 -35.02
CA GLU A 20 -5.65 21.09 -34.23
C GLU A 20 -6.69 20.19 -34.92
N ARG A 21 -7.13 19.14 -34.23
CA ARG A 21 -8.32 18.36 -34.60
C ARG A 21 -9.46 18.75 -33.66
N SER A 22 -10.40 19.51 -34.21
CA SER A 22 -11.69 19.83 -33.62
C SER A 22 -12.47 18.57 -33.29
N LEU A 23 -12.76 18.35 -32.00
CA LEU A 23 -13.72 17.37 -31.51
C LEU A 23 -15.02 18.11 -31.19
N THR A 24 -16.01 17.97 -32.07
CA THR A 24 -17.40 18.34 -31.80
C THR A 24 -17.97 17.39 -30.76
N ALA A 25 -18.40 17.93 -29.63
CA ALA A 25 -19.09 17.20 -28.56
C ALA A 25 -20.43 16.63 -29.03
N ASP A 26 -20.66 15.35 -28.72
CA ASP A 26 -21.96 14.68 -28.81
C ASP A 26 -22.60 14.66 -27.41
N PRO A 27 -23.71 15.39 -27.16
CA PRO A 27 -24.35 15.39 -25.85
C PRO A 27 -25.43 14.31 -25.81
N GLY A 28 -25.06 13.08 -25.45
CA GLY A 28 -26.05 12.01 -25.37
C GLY A 28 -25.51 10.61 -25.09
N ALA A 29 -24.80 10.42 -23.98
CA ALA A 29 -24.62 9.09 -23.41
C ALA A 29 -24.61 9.17 -21.89
N GLU A 30 -25.71 8.78 -21.26
CA GLU A 30 -25.74 8.45 -19.84
C GLU A 30 -24.81 7.26 -19.61
N THR A 31 -23.64 7.50 -19.04
CA THR A 31 -22.77 6.43 -18.53
C THR A 31 -23.17 6.17 -17.07
N THR A 32 -23.99 5.14 -16.87
CA THR A 32 -24.08 4.48 -15.56
C THR A 32 -22.67 4.08 -15.12
N PRO A 33 -22.22 4.40 -13.89
CA PRO A 33 -20.91 3.98 -13.43
C PRO A 33 -20.89 2.45 -13.33
N VAL A 34 -20.05 1.84 -14.15
CA VAL A 34 -19.69 0.43 -14.03
C VAL A 34 -18.81 0.34 -12.78
N ARG A 35 -19.33 -0.34 -11.75
CA ARG A 35 -18.59 -0.66 -10.54
C ARG A 35 -17.35 -1.50 -10.94
N PRO A 36 -16.13 -1.12 -10.55
CA PRO A 36 -14.97 -1.97 -10.77
C PRO A 36 -15.20 -3.30 -10.05
N THR A 37 -15.19 -4.41 -10.78
CA THR A 37 -15.06 -5.74 -10.18
C THR A 37 -13.57 -6.00 -10.05
N HIS A 38 -13.00 -5.80 -8.86
CA HIS A 38 -11.64 -6.23 -8.56
C HIS A 38 -11.58 -7.76 -8.56
N PRO A 39 -10.75 -8.41 -9.41
CA PRO A 39 -10.30 -9.76 -9.15
C PRO A 39 -9.04 -9.72 -8.25
N SER A 40 -8.99 -10.65 -7.29
CA SER A 40 -7.92 -10.88 -6.28
C SER A 40 -7.92 -9.90 -5.09
N GLY A 41 -8.02 -10.29 -3.82
CA GLY A 41 -8.24 -11.57 -3.17
C GLY A 41 -8.48 -11.31 -1.69
N ILE A 42 -9.74 -11.09 -1.30
CA ILE A 42 -10.13 -11.15 0.12
C ILE A 42 -10.00 -12.62 0.50
N TRP A 43 -8.93 -13.00 1.21
CA TRP A 43 -8.73 -14.38 1.66
C TRP A 43 -9.62 -14.65 2.89
N PRO A 44 -10.62 -15.55 2.80
CA PRO A 44 -11.36 -15.95 3.98
C PRO A 44 -10.51 -16.93 4.79
N VAL A 45 -9.85 -16.47 5.85
CA VAL A 45 -9.43 -17.36 6.93
C VAL A 45 -10.69 -17.93 7.58
N THR A 46 -11.04 -19.16 7.20
CA THR A 46 -12.20 -19.85 7.75
C THR A 46 -11.76 -20.59 9.02
N PRO A 47 -12.26 -20.26 10.22
CA PRO A 47 -12.00 -21.10 11.38
C PRO A 47 -12.77 -22.42 11.25
N PRO A 48 -12.22 -23.57 11.68
CA PRO A 48 -12.89 -24.85 11.51
C PRO A 48 -14.05 -24.98 12.51
N GLY A 49 -15.26 -25.08 11.95
CA GLY A 49 -16.38 -25.79 12.56
C GLY A 49 -17.46 -24.93 13.23
N ALA A 50 -18.58 -24.73 12.53
CA ALA A 50 -19.91 -24.67 13.12
C ALA A 50 -20.99 -24.87 12.03
N ASP A 51 -21.41 -26.12 11.84
CA ASP A 51 -22.71 -26.42 11.23
C ASP A 51 -23.83 -26.05 12.22
N SER A 52 -24.74 -25.15 11.86
CA SER A 52 -26.13 -25.15 12.35
C SER A 52 -27.03 -24.27 11.48
N PRO A 53 -28.24 -24.75 11.09
CA PRO A 53 -29.17 -23.97 10.27
C PRO A 53 -30.14 -23.14 11.12
N ASP A 54 -30.46 -21.95 10.61
CA ASP A 54 -31.63 -21.12 10.88
C ASP A 54 -32.04 -20.86 12.34
N THR A 55 -31.53 -19.75 12.89
CA THR A 55 -32.29 -18.95 13.86
C THR A 55 -32.36 -17.52 13.30
N PRO A 56 -33.55 -16.89 13.16
CA PRO A 56 -33.61 -15.50 12.75
C PRO A 56 -33.03 -14.63 13.88
N ASP A 57 -32.09 -13.75 13.52
CA ASP A 57 -31.46 -12.84 14.47
C ASP A 57 -32.50 -11.95 15.18
N PRO A 58 -32.34 -11.72 16.50
CA PRO A 58 -33.20 -10.80 17.22
C PRO A 58 -33.01 -9.36 16.71
N PRO A 59 -34.06 -8.53 16.68
CA PRO A 59 -33.96 -7.15 16.23
C PRO A 59 -33.21 -6.31 17.28
N GLY A 60 -31.92 -6.07 17.03
CA GLY A 60 -31.10 -5.10 17.75
C GLY A 60 -29.74 -5.65 18.19
N SER A 61 -28.72 -5.50 17.34
CA SER A 61 -27.40 -4.96 17.71
C SER A 61 -26.47 -4.97 16.47
N ALA A 62 -26.76 -4.13 15.47
CA ALA A 62 -25.68 -3.60 14.66
C ALA A 62 -24.98 -2.57 15.55
N THR A 63 -23.85 -2.93 16.15
CA THR A 63 -22.98 -1.93 16.76
C THR A 63 -22.49 -1.08 15.60
N ASN A 64 -23.03 0.14 15.47
CA ASN A 64 -22.65 1.10 14.44
C ASN A 64 -21.20 1.56 14.73
N CYS A 65 -20.25 0.80 14.20
CA CYS A 65 -18.81 1.01 14.32
C CYS A 65 -18.24 1.96 13.26
N ASP A 66 -19.08 2.74 12.60
CA ASP A 66 -18.66 3.57 11.47
C ASP A 66 -18.05 4.91 11.96
N PRO A 67 -16.92 5.34 11.37
CA PRO A 67 -16.17 4.65 10.32
C PRO A 67 -15.28 3.53 10.86
N LEU A 68 -15.06 2.49 10.05
CA LEU A 68 -14.02 1.51 10.33
C LEU A 68 -12.65 2.17 10.15
N HIS A 69 -11.74 2.01 11.11
CA HIS A 69 -10.46 2.72 11.14
C HIS A 69 -9.31 1.87 10.58
N LEU A 70 -8.46 2.47 9.75
CA LEU A 70 -7.45 1.76 8.96
C LEU A 70 -6.05 2.33 9.15
N VAL A 71 -5.08 1.42 9.25
CA VAL A 71 -3.65 1.71 9.05
C VAL A 71 -3.21 1.02 7.78
N ALA A 72 -2.64 1.76 6.84
CA ALA A 72 -2.01 1.21 5.65
C ALA A 72 -0.50 1.04 5.86
N THR A 73 0.08 0.00 5.30
CA THR A 73 1.53 -0.19 5.30
C THR A 73 1.97 -0.88 4.02
N ASP A 74 3.08 -0.42 3.46
CA ASP A 74 3.87 -1.22 2.55
C ASP A 74 4.58 -2.38 3.32
N ILE A 75 5.17 -3.34 2.61
CA ILE A 75 5.91 -4.49 3.19
C ILE A 75 7.42 -4.38 2.95
N ASP A 76 7.87 -4.16 1.72
CA ASP A 76 9.28 -4.35 1.36
C ASP A 76 10.10 -3.11 1.68
N GLU A 77 11.17 -3.26 2.45
CA GLU A 77 11.91 -2.16 3.09
C GLU A 77 11.07 -1.31 4.08
N THR A 78 9.74 -1.50 4.17
CA THR A 78 8.88 -0.88 5.19
C THR A 78 8.74 -1.76 6.43
N LEU A 79 8.46 -3.05 6.26
CA LEU A 79 8.39 -4.08 7.30
C LEU A 79 9.57 -5.04 7.22
N THR A 80 10.07 -5.34 6.02
CA THR A 80 11.36 -6.00 5.83
C THR A 80 12.50 -4.98 5.91
N THR A 81 13.72 -5.45 6.13
CA THR A 81 14.88 -4.56 6.27
C THR A 81 15.35 -3.95 4.95
N ASP A 82 15.07 -4.61 3.83
CA ASP A 82 15.55 -4.24 2.49
C ASP A 82 14.52 -4.64 1.42
N ASN A 83 14.53 -3.93 0.29
CA ASN A 83 13.66 -4.15 -0.85
C ASN A 83 14.07 -5.40 -1.65
N ASP A 84 15.37 -5.72 -1.67
CA ASP A 84 15.92 -6.88 -2.39
C ASP A 84 15.54 -8.22 -1.73
N GLU A 85 15.00 -8.21 -0.50
CA GLU A 85 14.52 -9.41 0.21
C GLU A 85 13.41 -10.13 -0.56
N TRP A 86 12.60 -9.39 -1.34
CA TRP A 86 11.57 -10.00 -2.19
C TRP A 86 12.19 -10.80 -3.35
N ASP A 87 13.20 -10.24 -4.03
CA ASP A 87 13.91 -10.95 -5.11
C ASP A 87 14.60 -12.22 -4.59
N LEU A 88 15.17 -12.17 -3.37
CA LEU A 88 15.73 -13.35 -2.71
C LEU A 88 14.67 -14.43 -2.44
N GLN A 89 13.47 -14.03 -2.03
CA GLN A 89 12.34 -14.95 -1.82
C GLN A 89 11.81 -15.52 -3.14
N ILE A 90 11.83 -14.75 -4.23
CA ILE A 90 11.50 -15.25 -5.58
C ILE A 90 12.48 -16.35 -6.00
N ASP A 91 13.78 -16.14 -5.81
CA ASP A 91 14.83 -17.09 -6.17
C ASP A 91 14.82 -18.35 -5.28
N ASP A 92 14.54 -18.18 -3.99
CA ASP A 92 14.40 -19.25 -3.00
C ASP A 92 13.14 -19.03 -2.14
N PRO A 93 12.01 -19.71 -2.44
CA PRO A 93 10.78 -19.55 -1.67
C PRO A 93 10.88 -19.96 -0.19
N SER A 94 11.98 -20.60 0.22
CA SER A 94 12.25 -20.90 1.64
C SER A 94 13.03 -19.80 2.36
N TYR A 95 13.49 -18.78 1.64
CA TYR A 95 14.06 -17.58 2.20
C TYR A 95 13.02 -16.86 3.06
N ASP A 96 13.45 -16.47 4.26
CA ASP A 96 12.64 -15.75 5.22
C ASP A 96 13.11 -14.29 5.26
N PRO A 97 12.36 -13.36 4.61
CA PRO A 97 12.71 -11.95 4.62
C PRO A 97 12.93 -11.41 6.04
N ALA A 98 14.05 -10.70 6.23
CA ALA A 98 14.38 -10.15 7.54
C ALA A 98 13.40 -9.06 7.95
N MET A 99 12.65 -9.27 9.03
CA MET A 99 11.72 -8.28 9.59
C MET A 99 12.46 -7.16 10.33
N ARG A 100 12.07 -5.90 10.10
CA ARG A 100 12.51 -4.76 10.91
C ARG A 100 12.10 -4.97 12.38
N PRO A 101 13.02 -4.76 13.34
CA PRO A 101 12.73 -4.90 14.76
C PRO A 101 11.49 -4.12 15.19
N ASP A 102 10.59 -4.78 15.92
CA ASP A 102 9.34 -4.23 16.47
C ASP A 102 8.30 -3.73 15.45
N ALA A 103 8.47 -3.98 14.15
CA ALA A 103 7.44 -3.66 13.14
C ALA A 103 6.10 -4.36 13.46
N ASN A 104 6.16 -5.65 13.81
CA ASN A 104 5.00 -6.41 14.26
C ASN A 104 4.40 -5.86 15.56
N THR A 105 5.23 -5.52 16.56
CA THR A 105 4.80 -4.93 17.84
C THR A 105 4.03 -3.63 17.62
N LEU A 106 4.49 -2.78 16.69
CA LEU A 106 3.82 -1.55 16.32
C LEU A 106 2.42 -1.83 15.75
N LEU A 107 2.32 -2.68 14.73
CA LEU A 107 1.06 -2.97 14.05
C LEU A 107 0.08 -3.73 14.95
N GLN A 108 0.56 -4.62 15.81
CA GLN A 108 -0.24 -5.22 16.89
C GLN A 108 -0.76 -4.15 17.86
N GLY A 109 0.03 -3.12 18.15
CA GLY A 109 -0.38 -1.98 18.98
C GLY A 109 -1.54 -1.19 18.38
N TYR A 110 -1.55 -0.99 17.06
CA TYR A 110 -2.68 -0.43 16.33
C TYR A 110 -3.89 -1.37 16.36
N ALA A 111 -3.71 -2.66 16.06
CA ALA A 111 -4.79 -3.64 16.09
C ALA A 111 -5.46 -3.74 17.47
N ALA A 112 -4.68 -3.68 18.55
CA ALA A 112 -5.18 -3.68 19.93
C ALA A 112 -6.02 -2.44 20.28
N ARG A 113 -5.89 -1.35 19.51
CA ARG A 113 -6.67 -0.11 19.60
C ARG A 113 -7.86 -0.09 18.64
N GLY A 114 -8.13 -1.17 17.91
CA GLY A 114 -9.30 -1.30 17.04
C GLY A 114 -9.07 -0.91 15.59
N TYR A 115 -7.85 -0.58 15.20
CA TYR A 115 -7.51 -0.36 13.79
C TYR A 115 -7.42 -1.70 13.05
N THR A 116 -7.89 -1.71 11.80
CA THR A 116 -7.58 -2.79 10.85
C THR A 116 -6.31 -2.41 10.09
N ILE A 117 -5.44 -3.40 9.86
CA ILE A 117 -4.20 -3.17 9.11
C ILE A 117 -4.42 -3.63 7.67
N ALA A 118 -4.14 -2.75 6.71
CA ALA A 118 -4.08 -3.08 5.29
C ALA A 118 -2.62 -3.09 4.82
N TYR A 119 -2.18 -4.25 4.35
CA TYR A 119 -0.88 -4.43 3.72
C TYR A 119 -1.04 -4.18 2.23
N VAL A 120 -0.41 -3.14 1.70
CA VAL A 120 -0.51 -2.74 0.29
C VAL A 120 0.90 -2.69 -0.31
N THR A 121 1.27 -3.74 -1.03
CA THR A 121 2.65 -3.97 -1.50
C THR A 121 2.73 -4.00 -3.03
N ALA A 122 3.91 -3.68 -3.57
CA ALA A 122 4.24 -3.83 -4.99
C ALA A 122 4.65 -5.27 -5.37
N ARG A 123 4.74 -6.22 -4.42
CA ARG A 123 4.80 -7.65 -4.74
C ARG A 123 3.63 -8.00 -5.65
N TRP A 124 3.87 -8.76 -6.71
CA TRP A 124 2.82 -9.20 -7.62
C TRP A 124 2.50 -10.68 -7.43
N ASP A 125 1.28 -11.09 -7.75
CA ASP A 125 0.84 -12.46 -7.53
C ASP A 125 1.16 -13.37 -8.72
N PHE A 126 1.94 -14.44 -8.47
CA PHE A 126 2.32 -15.45 -9.46
C PHE A 126 2.71 -16.77 -8.79
N GLU A 127 2.75 -17.87 -9.55
CA GLU A 127 3.23 -19.17 -9.05
C GLU A 127 4.77 -19.18 -8.94
N MET A 128 5.28 -19.34 -7.71
CA MET A 128 6.70 -19.42 -7.39
C MET A 128 7.26 -20.83 -7.66
N SER A 129 8.58 -21.00 -7.54
CA SER A 129 9.28 -22.24 -7.93
C SER A 129 8.90 -23.48 -7.11
N ASP A 130 8.27 -23.29 -5.94
CA ASP A 130 7.74 -24.35 -5.09
C ASP A 130 6.27 -24.72 -5.39
N GLY A 131 5.65 -24.07 -6.39
CA GLY A 131 4.29 -24.32 -6.85
C GLY A 131 3.20 -23.60 -6.05
N ARG A 132 3.56 -22.67 -5.16
CA ARG A 132 2.63 -21.82 -4.39
C ARG A 132 2.56 -20.42 -4.97
N LEU A 133 1.51 -19.68 -4.64
CA LEU A 133 1.38 -18.29 -5.05
C LEU A 133 2.22 -17.35 -4.17
N ALA A 134 2.75 -16.28 -4.77
CA ALA A 134 3.43 -15.19 -4.06
C ALA A 134 2.55 -14.57 -2.96
N SER A 135 1.24 -14.48 -3.17
CA SER A 135 0.28 -14.07 -2.13
C SER A 135 0.25 -15.01 -0.93
N GLU A 136 0.35 -16.32 -1.13
CA GLU A 136 0.41 -17.30 -0.04
C GLU A 136 1.69 -17.14 0.78
N HIS A 137 2.84 -16.95 0.11
CA HIS A 137 4.12 -16.70 0.78
C HIS A 137 4.12 -15.38 1.56
N THR A 138 3.51 -14.33 1.02
CA THR A 138 3.40 -13.03 1.68
C THR A 138 2.52 -13.12 2.93
N VAL A 139 1.37 -13.81 2.85
CA VAL A 139 0.48 -14.02 4.00
C VAL A 139 1.12 -14.92 5.06
N ASP A 140 1.82 -15.99 4.67
CA ASP A 140 2.55 -16.85 5.59
C ASP A 140 3.63 -16.07 6.33
N TRP A 141 4.42 -15.24 5.63
CA TRP A 141 5.44 -14.41 6.26
C TRP A 141 4.83 -13.45 7.29
N LEU A 142 3.74 -12.75 6.92
CA LEU A 142 3.02 -11.90 7.87
C LEU A 142 2.55 -12.68 9.10
N HIS A 143 1.96 -13.86 8.89
CA HIS A 143 1.49 -14.72 9.97
C HIS A 143 2.63 -15.18 10.89
N ASP A 144 3.71 -15.71 10.31
CA ASP A 144 4.82 -16.33 11.03
C ASP A 144 5.65 -15.31 11.81
N HIS A 145 5.73 -14.06 11.33
CA HIS A 145 6.32 -12.93 12.05
C HIS A 145 5.34 -12.23 13.02
N GLY A 146 4.12 -12.75 13.14
CA GLY A 146 3.15 -12.30 14.15
C GLY A 146 2.45 -10.99 13.81
N PHE A 147 2.37 -10.61 12.54
CA PHE A 147 1.60 -9.46 12.12
C PHE A 147 0.08 -9.70 12.25
N PRO A 148 -0.72 -8.68 12.60
CA PRO A 148 -2.17 -8.82 12.70
C PRO A 148 -2.82 -9.00 11.32
N LEU A 149 -3.43 -10.15 11.10
CA LEU A 149 -4.17 -10.47 9.86
C LEU A 149 -5.71 -10.34 10.01
N HIS A 150 -6.18 -9.75 11.10
CA HIS A 150 -7.61 -9.51 11.32
C HIS A 150 -8.15 -8.59 10.23
N GLY A 151 -9.17 -9.04 9.50
CA GLY A 151 -9.73 -8.31 8.35
C GLY A 151 -9.22 -8.77 6.99
N GLY A 152 -8.11 -9.53 6.93
CA GLY A 152 -7.63 -10.17 5.70
C GLY A 152 -7.25 -9.20 4.57
N LEU A 153 -6.87 -7.96 4.91
CA LEU A 153 -6.54 -6.90 3.96
C LEU A 153 -5.05 -6.99 3.56
N VAL A 154 -4.74 -7.90 2.64
CA VAL A 154 -3.41 -8.04 2.02
C VAL A 154 -3.57 -7.90 0.51
N PHE A 155 -2.99 -6.85 -0.05
CA PHE A 155 -3.13 -6.46 -1.45
C PHE A 155 -1.77 -6.50 -2.14
N LEU A 156 -1.67 -7.36 -3.15
CA LEU A 156 -0.53 -7.49 -4.05
C LEU A 156 -0.85 -6.83 -5.40
N ALA A 157 0.17 -6.28 -6.04
CA ALA A 157 0.07 -5.72 -7.38
C ALA A 157 -0.40 -6.78 -8.39
N PRO A 158 -1.17 -6.38 -9.42
CA PRO A 158 -1.68 -7.32 -10.41
C PRO A 158 -0.61 -7.85 -11.38
N GLU A 159 0.49 -7.12 -11.54
CA GLU A 159 1.61 -7.43 -12.43
C GLU A 159 2.91 -6.88 -11.84
N PRO A 160 4.09 -7.39 -12.24
CA PRO A 160 5.35 -6.82 -11.80
C PRO A 160 5.42 -5.35 -12.21
N ASP A 161 5.93 -4.53 -11.32
CA ASP A 161 6.11 -3.11 -11.59
C ASP A 161 7.15 -2.88 -12.70
N HIS A 162 6.80 -2.02 -13.67
CA HIS A 162 7.72 -1.56 -14.71
C HIS A 162 8.08 -0.08 -14.56
N ASP A 163 7.30 0.71 -13.80
CA ASP A 163 7.56 2.11 -13.49
C ASP A 163 6.85 2.61 -12.21
N GLY A 164 7.47 3.59 -11.53
CA GLY A 164 6.93 4.09 -10.27
C GLY A 164 5.51 4.69 -10.34
N ASP A 165 5.04 5.13 -11.52
CA ASP A 165 3.70 5.70 -11.70
C ASP A 165 2.63 4.59 -11.59
N GLU A 166 2.91 3.38 -12.11
CA GLU A 166 2.05 2.19 -11.97
C GLU A 166 1.87 1.80 -10.49
N VAL A 167 2.92 1.87 -9.68
CA VAL A 167 2.85 1.61 -8.22
C VAL A 167 1.95 2.63 -7.53
N VAL A 168 2.10 3.92 -7.86
CA VAL A 168 1.28 4.99 -7.29
C VAL A 168 -0.20 4.79 -7.65
N GLU A 169 -0.51 4.54 -8.92
CA GLU A 169 -1.89 4.31 -9.39
C GLU A 169 -2.51 3.09 -8.70
N TYR A 170 -1.77 1.97 -8.62
CA TYR A 170 -2.24 0.76 -7.96
C TYR A 170 -2.53 0.98 -6.47
N LYS A 171 -1.54 1.46 -5.70
CA LYS A 171 -1.67 1.59 -4.24
C LYS A 171 -2.75 2.61 -3.87
N SER A 172 -2.77 3.77 -4.53
CA SER A 172 -3.81 4.78 -4.29
C SER A 172 -5.20 4.27 -4.69
N GLY A 173 -5.32 3.51 -5.78
CA GLY A 173 -6.57 2.89 -6.22
C GLY A 173 -7.15 1.91 -5.21
N VAL A 174 -6.31 1.05 -4.61
CA VAL A 174 -6.71 0.14 -3.51
C VAL A 174 -7.26 0.94 -2.33
N LEU A 175 -6.53 1.96 -1.89
CA LEU A 175 -6.87 2.74 -0.70
C LEU A 175 -8.12 3.62 -0.90
N LEU A 176 -8.30 4.20 -2.07
CA LEU A 176 -9.53 4.90 -2.46
C LEU A 176 -10.73 3.94 -2.51
N GLY A 177 -10.51 2.70 -2.95
CA GLY A 177 -11.51 1.63 -2.89
C GLY A 177 -11.97 1.35 -1.46
N LEU A 178 -11.03 1.18 -0.54
CA LEU A 178 -11.32 1.02 0.89
C LEU A 178 -12.04 2.24 1.46
N GLN A 179 -11.58 3.46 1.16
CA GLN A 179 -12.28 4.66 1.60
C GLN A 179 -13.73 4.71 1.10
N ALA A 180 -13.98 4.30 -0.14
CA ALA A 180 -15.33 4.21 -0.70
C ALA A 180 -16.21 3.13 -0.04
N GLU A 181 -15.60 2.13 0.59
CA GLU A 181 -16.28 1.12 1.42
C GLU A 181 -16.56 1.61 2.86
N GLY A 182 -16.13 2.81 3.22
CA GLY A 182 -16.41 3.44 4.52
C GLY A 182 -15.25 3.42 5.51
N TRP A 183 -14.04 3.04 5.07
CA TRP A 183 -12.84 3.07 5.90
C TRP A 183 -12.33 4.51 6.10
N ALA A 184 -12.02 4.87 7.33
CA ALA A 184 -11.22 6.04 7.67
C ALA A 184 -9.73 5.69 7.53
N LEU A 185 -9.01 6.48 6.73
CA LEU A 185 -7.59 6.31 6.45
C LEU A 185 -6.80 7.13 7.46
N ASP A 186 -6.36 6.51 8.56
CA ASP A 186 -5.83 7.25 9.71
C ASP A 186 -4.31 7.34 9.74
N TRP A 187 -3.61 6.23 9.45
CA TRP A 187 -2.13 6.17 9.51
C TRP A 187 -1.56 5.38 8.35
N ALA A 188 -0.40 5.79 7.84
CA ALA A 188 0.27 5.11 6.74
C ALA A 188 1.78 4.99 6.95
N TYR A 189 2.37 3.90 6.46
CA TYR A 189 3.81 3.60 6.57
C TYR A 189 4.36 3.12 5.22
N GLY A 190 5.43 3.73 4.75
CA GLY A 190 6.13 3.35 3.52
C GLY A 190 7.61 3.77 3.54
N ASN A 191 8.43 3.21 2.65
CA ASN A 191 9.85 3.52 2.51
C ASN A 191 10.14 4.38 1.28
N ALA A 192 9.25 4.36 0.28
CA ALA A 192 9.45 4.98 -1.01
C ALA A 192 8.62 6.25 -1.21
N GLU A 193 9.05 7.10 -2.13
CA GLU A 193 8.29 8.27 -2.56
C GLU A 193 6.95 7.89 -3.18
N THR A 194 6.91 6.77 -3.90
CA THR A 194 5.69 6.20 -4.48
C THR A 194 4.68 5.78 -3.42
N ASP A 195 5.13 5.28 -2.26
CA ASP A 195 4.23 4.98 -1.14
C ASP A 195 3.60 6.26 -0.59
N ILE A 196 4.45 7.26 -0.29
CA ILE A 196 3.99 8.52 0.28
C ILE A 196 3.05 9.23 -0.69
N GLU A 197 3.39 9.28 -1.98
CA GLU A 197 2.50 9.85 -3.00
C GLU A 197 1.16 9.11 -3.05
N ALA A 198 1.16 7.77 -3.05
CA ALA A 198 -0.07 6.98 -3.06
C ALA A 198 -0.94 7.22 -1.81
N PHE A 199 -0.34 7.29 -0.62
CA PHE A 199 -1.05 7.56 0.63
C PHE A 199 -1.67 8.95 0.65
N LEU A 200 -0.92 9.98 0.22
CA LEU A 200 -1.41 11.35 0.15
C LEU A 200 -2.53 11.50 -0.91
N LEU A 201 -2.40 10.83 -2.05
CA LEU A 201 -3.45 10.78 -3.08
C LEU A 201 -4.74 10.11 -2.58
N ALA A 202 -4.62 9.07 -1.75
CA ALA A 202 -5.76 8.42 -1.11
C ALA A 202 -6.39 9.27 0.02
N GLY A 203 -5.68 10.31 0.47
CA GLY A 203 -6.17 11.26 1.47
C GLY A 203 -5.77 10.95 2.90
N PHE A 204 -4.70 10.16 3.12
CA PHE A 204 -4.08 10.09 4.44
C PHE A 204 -3.53 11.48 4.85
N PRO A 205 -3.64 11.87 6.14
CA PRO A 205 -3.03 13.10 6.62
C PRO A 205 -1.49 13.04 6.57
N ASP A 206 -0.85 14.14 6.19
CA ASP A 206 0.61 14.26 6.14
C ASP A 206 1.27 13.96 7.49
N ASP A 207 0.67 14.42 8.59
CA ASP A 207 1.19 14.25 9.97
C ASP A 207 1.04 12.82 10.52
N SER A 208 0.37 11.97 9.74
CA SER A 208 0.02 10.59 10.07
C SER A 208 0.52 9.60 9.01
N THR A 209 1.29 10.08 8.04
CA THR A 209 1.95 9.30 6.99
C THR A 209 3.45 9.29 7.26
N PHE A 210 4.05 8.11 7.43
CA PHE A 210 5.44 7.98 7.86
C PHE A 210 6.34 7.42 6.76
N LEU A 211 7.48 8.10 6.55
CA LEU A 211 8.55 7.65 5.67
C LEU A 211 9.64 6.94 6.47
N VAL A 212 9.80 5.64 6.22
CA VAL A 212 10.66 4.73 6.97
C VAL A 212 12.02 4.58 6.28
N GLY A 213 13.08 4.44 7.07
CA GLY A 213 14.41 4.08 6.57
C GLY A 213 15.27 5.27 6.15
N ASP A 214 16.07 5.09 5.12
CA ASP A 214 17.15 6.01 4.74
C ASP A 214 16.66 7.36 4.22
N ARG A 215 15.43 7.38 3.67
CA ARG A 215 14.77 8.60 3.18
C ARG A 215 14.00 9.35 4.26
N ALA A 216 14.01 8.88 5.50
CA ALA A 216 13.29 9.50 6.60
C ALA A 216 13.64 11.00 6.76
N GLY A 217 12.61 11.85 6.77
CA GLY A 217 12.75 13.31 6.83
C GLY A 217 12.77 14.00 5.46
N GLU A 218 12.64 13.25 4.37
CA GLU A 218 12.28 13.76 3.05
C GLU A 218 10.75 13.97 2.93
N LEU A 219 10.31 14.56 1.81
CA LEU A 219 8.90 14.63 1.38
C LEU A 219 7.92 15.36 2.32
N GLU A 220 8.44 16.15 3.27
CA GLU A 220 7.64 16.95 4.21
C GLU A 220 6.69 16.15 5.13
N VAL A 221 6.90 14.83 5.22
CA VAL A 221 6.18 13.92 6.14
C VAL A 221 7.08 13.50 7.31
N PRO A 222 6.52 13.06 8.45
CA PRO A 222 7.30 12.50 9.55
C PRO A 222 8.17 11.31 9.12
N GLY A 223 9.45 11.36 9.47
CA GLY A 223 10.41 10.29 9.19
C GLY A 223 10.61 9.34 10.38
N ILE A 224 10.79 8.05 10.08
CA ILE A 224 11.22 7.02 11.03
C ILE A 224 12.61 6.54 10.57
N PRO A 225 13.70 7.18 11.07
CA PRO A 225 15.03 6.97 10.52
C PRO A 225 15.64 5.68 11.04
N ASN A 226 16.31 4.92 10.16
CA ASN A 226 17.09 3.69 10.41
C ASN A 226 16.31 2.36 10.57
N GLU A 227 17.06 1.25 10.61
CA GLU A 227 16.49 -0.11 10.61
C GLU A 227 15.88 -0.55 11.94
N ASP A 228 16.36 -0.04 13.09
CA ASP A 228 15.85 -0.35 14.45
C ASP A 228 14.68 0.57 14.88
N ALA A 229 14.26 1.45 13.98
CA ALA A 229 13.55 2.68 14.29
C ALA A 229 12.14 2.47 14.86
N TYR A 230 11.47 1.36 14.51
CA TYR A 230 10.15 1.08 15.07
C TYR A 230 10.20 0.89 16.59
N THR A 231 11.30 0.36 17.14
CA THR A 231 11.52 0.26 18.59
C THR A 231 11.33 1.61 19.29
N ALA A 232 11.95 2.67 18.73
CA ALA A 232 11.81 4.03 19.24
C ALA A 232 10.42 4.61 18.91
N HIS A 233 9.89 4.29 17.74
CA HIS A 233 8.56 4.70 17.30
C HIS A 233 7.42 4.08 18.12
N LEU A 234 7.64 2.98 18.86
CA LEU A 234 6.60 2.40 19.74
C LEU A 234 6.00 3.42 20.72
N ALA A 235 6.77 4.44 21.12
CA ALA A 235 6.26 5.52 21.96
C ALA A 235 5.11 6.32 21.29
N HIS A 236 5.05 6.35 19.97
CA HIS A 236 3.96 6.96 19.18
C HIS A 236 2.60 6.33 19.52
N LEU A 237 2.54 5.04 19.84
CA LEU A 237 1.28 4.37 20.19
C LEU A 237 0.59 4.99 21.41
N ALA A 238 1.31 5.74 22.26
CA ALA A 238 0.70 6.47 23.37
C ALA A 238 -0.18 7.64 22.91
N SER A 239 0.05 8.19 21.71
CA SER A 239 -0.78 9.23 21.11
C SER A 239 -1.88 8.71 20.19
N VAL A 240 -1.80 7.43 19.78
CA VAL A 240 -2.81 6.81 18.91
C VAL A 240 -4.10 6.57 19.71
N PRO A 241 -5.26 7.11 19.27
CA PRO A 241 -6.55 6.88 19.91
C PRO A 241 -6.95 5.40 19.99
N ASP A 242 -7.79 5.05 20.96
CA ASP A 242 -8.50 3.76 20.96
C ASP A 242 -9.82 3.95 20.22
N VAL A 243 -10.02 3.21 19.14
CA VAL A 243 -11.17 3.29 18.23
C VAL A 243 -12.02 2.02 18.26
N ARG A 244 -11.80 1.13 19.24
CA ARG A 244 -12.63 -0.07 19.42
C ARG A 244 -14.08 0.31 19.68
N CYS A 245 -14.99 -0.43 19.06
CA CYS A 245 -16.40 -0.34 19.38
C CYS A 245 -16.67 -0.94 20.75
N GLU A 246 -17.34 -0.18 21.62
CA GLU A 246 -17.84 -0.65 22.92
C GLU A 246 -19.11 -1.52 22.80
#